data_AF-A0A510UHZ8-F1
#
_entry.id   AF-A0A510UHZ8-F1
#
_cell.length_a   1.000
_cell.length_b   1.000
_cell.length_c   1.000
_cell.angle_alpha   90.00
_cell.angle_beta   90.00
_cell.angle_gamma   90.00
#
_symmetry.space_group_name_H-M   'P 1'
#
loop_
_entity.id
_entity.type
_entity.pdbx_description
1 polymer ?
#
loop_
_entity_poly.entity_id
_entity_poly.type
_entity_poly.pdbx_seq_one_letter_code
_entity_poly.pdbx_strand_id
1 'polypeptide(L)'
;MLAISSQVLAETELEIEGLEGPLLSNVEAYISGIPEEDYSVSLRFQARLQESITDALKALGYYQSTTTFVVEGDTSDRTLLVNIDAGQPVIIYVSDIVISGEAAADEDFINAVDNSGLNLGQVINHGRYESLKSTLQNLALRKGYFDGDFTTNRLEIAPGRHQAIVRIHYDSGKRYSFGETSIDGSQIEEKRVRSIIPFQAGDPYLASQVGELNQYLSNTEWFSSVYVEPDIDAVGKTYQLPMKVHLSPQVRNQLETSIGYATDVGARGKIRWKKPWLNPEGHSLDTALSISKPEQEATISYKIPLEQVLKDYYVVKYGLKNVDNNDTDSLESNLAFERHWVYDSGWHRTIYTRFLYEEFTQGVQDGTAWLVLPGISFSQSRSRGGTMPMWGDKKAFTIEATDQALTSDVKLLRLQAQGAIVRSIGENHRGVARADIGAIYTDDFYKLPPSIRFFAGGDNSIRGYGYEEVSPKDSEGYLTGGQYMATASLEYQYRVVGNWWVATFVDYGDAWLDTPDWKMGTGVGIRWASPVGPVRLDFAWGLDAEPGDEFKIHFTLGPEV
;
A
#
# COMPACT_ATOMS: atom_id res chain seq x y z
N MET A 1 26.64 -46.51 -40.80
CA MET A 1 26.08 -46.70 -39.44
C MET A 1 26.87 -45.77 -38.54
N LEU A 2 26.29 -44.60 -38.21
CA LEU A 2 26.90 -43.64 -37.29
C LEU A 2 26.94 -44.27 -35.90
N ALA A 3 28.13 -44.39 -35.31
CA ALA A 3 28.28 -44.63 -33.88
C ALA A 3 28.39 -43.25 -33.22
N ILE A 4 27.31 -42.85 -32.55
CA ILE A 4 27.25 -41.64 -31.73
C ILE A 4 28.03 -41.95 -30.45
N SER A 5 29.23 -41.39 -30.32
CA SER A 5 29.96 -41.38 -29.05
C SER A 5 29.28 -40.39 -28.11
N SER A 6 28.59 -40.88 -27.09
CA SER A 6 28.18 -40.07 -25.95
C SER A 6 29.43 -39.68 -25.18
N GLN A 7 29.89 -38.43 -25.35
CA GLN A 7 30.83 -37.83 -24.40
C GLN A 7 30.06 -37.59 -23.11
N VAL A 8 30.37 -38.39 -22.09
CA VAL A 8 30.07 -38.04 -20.70
C VAL A 8 30.91 -36.81 -20.40
N LEU A 9 30.28 -35.65 -20.29
CA LEU A 9 30.92 -34.47 -19.71
C LEU A 9 31.16 -34.80 -18.24
N ALA A 10 32.43 -34.82 -17.83
CA ALA A 10 32.79 -34.94 -16.42
C ALA A 10 32.34 -33.66 -15.71
N GLU A 11 31.43 -33.80 -14.75
CA GLU A 11 31.01 -32.72 -13.87
C GLU A 11 32.24 -32.32 -13.04
N THR A 12 32.67 -31.06 -13.12
CA THR A 12 33.82 -30.56 -12.36
C THR A 12 33.29 -29.70 -11.22
N GLU A 13 33.49 -30.13 -9.99
CA GLU A 13 33.11 -29.37 -8.80
C GLU A 13 34.21 -28.36 -8.45
N LEU A 14 33.83 -27.21 -7.89
CA LEU A 14 34.74 -26.15 -7.47
C LEU A 14 34.69 -25.98 -5.96
N GLU A 15 35.83 -26.09 -5.29
CA GLU A 15 35.93 -25.89 -3.84
C GLU A 15 36.94 -24.78 -3.54
N ILE A 16 36.56 -23.82 -2.70
CA ILE A 16 37.39 -22.65 -2.36
C ILE A 16 37.84 -22.76 -0.91
N GLU A 17 39.15 -22.75 -0.68
CA GLU A 17 39.76 -22.77 0.64
C GLU A 17 40.62 -21.53 0.89
N GLY A 18 40.73 -21.13 2.17
CA GLY A 18 41.60 -20.04 2.62
C GLY A 18 40.95 -18.66 2.73
N LEU A 19 39.65 -18.52 2.43
CA LEU A 19 38.87 -17.31 2.63
C LEU A 19 37.68 -17.55 3.58
N GLU A 20 37.35 -16.55 4.38
CA GLU A 20 36.17 -16.57 5.26
C GLU A 20 35.38 -15.25 5.17
N GLY A 21 34.10 -15.32 5.54
CA GLY A 21 33.24 -14.15 5.70
C GLY A 21 33.12 -13.31 4.41
N PRO A 22 33.25 -11.96 4.49
CA PRO A 22 33.04 -11.08 3.34
C PRO A 22 33.95 -11.33 2.13
N LEU A 23 35.14 -11.90 2.33
CA LEU A 23 36.06 -12.19 1.23
C LEU A 23 35.58 -13.39 0.42
N LEU A 24 35.17 -14.46 1.10
CA LEU A 24 34.61 -15.66 0.47
C LEU A 24 33.33 -15.31 -0.30
N SER A 25 32.39 -14.62 0.34
CA SER A 25 31.12 -14.25 -0.29
C SER A 25 31.30 -13.36 -1.53
N ASN A 26 32.28 -12.45 -1.53
CA ASN A 26 32.55 -11.60 -2.71
C ASN A 26 33.22 -12.40 -3.83
N VAL A 27 34.12 -13.33 -3.51
CA VAL A 27 34.72 -14.22 -4.51
C VAL A 27 33.68 -15.14 -5.13
N GLU A 28 32.81 -15.77 -4.33
CA GLU A 28 31.68 -16.58 -4.81
C GLU A 28 30.76 -15.78 -5.72
N ALA A 29 30.45 -14.53 -5.38
CA ALA A 29 29.63 -13.66 -6.22
C ALA A 29 30.27 -13.41 -7.60
N TYR A 30 31.57 -13.18 -7.67
CA TYR A 30 32.29 -13.02 -8.95
C TYR A 30 32.32 -14.32 -9.77
N ILE A 31 32.47 -15.46 -9.09
CA ILE A 31 32.53 -16.79 -9.73
C ILE A 31 31.14 -17.24 -10.22
N SER A 32 30.06 -16.84 -9.55
CA SER A 32 28.68 -17.15 -9.96
C SER A 32 28.31 -16.66 -11.36
N GLY A 33 29.08 -15.70 -11.91
CA GLY A 33 28.95 -15.28 -13.29
C GLY A 33 29.48 -16.29 -14.31
N ILE A 34 30.09 -17.39 -13.87
CA ILE A 34 30.56 -18.51 -14.69
C ILE A 34 29.60 -19.68 -14.49
N PRO A 35 28.90 -20.14 -15.54
CA PRO A 35 28.01 -21.31 -15.44
C PRO A 35 28.76 -22.56 -14.98
N GLU A 36 28.14 -23.39 -14.14
CA GLU A 36 28.75 -24.65 -13.66
C GLU A 36 29.11 -25.61 -14.80
N GLU A 37 28.37 -25.57 -15.92
CA GLU A 37 28.69 -26.35 -17.13
C GLU A 37 30.03 -25.98 -17.79
N ASP A 38 30.53 -24.77 -17.52
CA ASP A 38 31.83 -24.30 -18.02
C ASP A 38 32.98 -24.69 -17.08
N TYR A 39 32.69 -25.28 -15.91
CA TYR A 39 33.71 -25.64 -14.94
C TYR A 39 34.61 -26.73 -15.52
N SER A 40 35.92 -26.47 -15.48
CA SER A 40 36.90 -27.41 -16.03
C SER A 40 38.24 -27.30 -15.33
N VAL A 41 39.00 -28.38 -15.35
CA VAL A 41 40.38 -28.42 -14.87
C VAL A 41 41.39 -27.83 -15.87
N SER A 42 40.94 -27.11 -16.90
CA SER A 42 41.80 -26.58 -17.95
C SER A 42 42.59 -25.37 -17.47
N LEU A 43 43.84 -25.22 -17.95
CA LEU A 43 44.68 -24.05 -17.64
C LEU A 43 44.02 -22.72 -18.04
N ARG A 44 43.21 -22.72 -19.11
CA ARG A 44 42.45 -21.54 -19.54
C ARG A 44 41.38 -21.16 -18.52
N PHE A 45 40.64 -22.15 -18.01
CA PHE A 45 39.63 -21.92 -16.98
C PHE A 45 40.27 -21.44 -15.68
N GLN A 46 41.35 -22.11 -15.23
CA GLN A 46 42.12 -21.70 -14.06
C GLN A 46 42.62 -20.25 -14.17
N ALA A 47 43.12 -19.83 -15.35
CA ALA A 47 43.55 -18.45 -15.56
C ALA A 47 42.39 -17.43 -15.49
N ARG A 48 41.24 -17.75 -16.11
CA ARG A 48 40.02 -16.91 -16.02
C ARG A 48 39.53 -16.79 -14.59
N LEU A 49 39.49 -17.92 -13.89
CA LEU A 49 39.07 -18.01 -12.49
C LEU A 49 40.00 -17.23 -11.56
N GLN A 50 41.32 -17.36 -11.75
CA GLN A 50 42.32 -16.58 -11.01
C GLN A 50 42.15 -15.08 -11.24
N GLU A 51 41.86 -14.64 -12.47
CA GLU A 51 41.57 -13.23 -12.76
C GLU A 51 40.32 -12.74 -12.02
N SER A 52 39.22 -13.51 -12.06
CA SER A 52 38.00 -13.18 -11.32
C SER A 52 38.20 -13.11 -9.81
N ILE A 53 38.92 -14.07 -9.22
CA ILE A 53 39.28 -14.08 -7.79
C ILE A 53 40.12 -12.86 -7.45
N THR A 54 41.13 -12.56 -8.27
CA THR A 54 42.03 -11.43 -8.06
C THR A 54 41.25 -10.11 -8.08
N ASP A 55 40.34 -9.93 -9.03
CA ASP A 55 39.56 -8.70 -9.13
C ASP A 55 38.53 -8.56 -8.00
N ALA A 56 37.91 -9.68 -7.57
CA ALA A 56 37.05 -9.71 -6.40
C ALA A 56 37.82 -9.29 -5.12
N LEU A 57 39.02 -9.82 -4.92
CA LEU A 57 39.85 -9.50 -3.76
C LEU A 57 40.38 -8.05 -3.80
N LYS A 58 40.78 -7.55 -4.98
CA LYS A 58 41.18 -6.14 -5.16
C LYS A 58 40.08 -5.16 -4.75
N ALA A 59 38.82 -5.47 -5.09
CA ALA A 59 37.68 -4.62 -4.74
C ALA A 59 37.52 -4.46 -3.21
N LEU A 60 37.96 -5.45 -2.44
CA LEU A 60 37.98 -5.47 -0.98
C LEU A 60 39.34 -5.09 -0.36
N GLY A 61 40.29 -4.63 -1.18
CA GLY A 61 41.57 -4.11 -0.73
C GLY A 61 42.75 -5.10 -0.72
N TYR A 62 42.57 -6.30 -1.26
CA TYR A 62 43.60 -7.34 -1.29
C TYR A 62 44.22 -7.44 -2.69
N TYR A 63 45.42 -6.87 -2.85
CA TYR A 63 46.06 -6.68 -4.17
C TYR A 63 47.19 -7.67 -4.47
N GLN A 64 47.63 -8.41 -3.46
CA GLN A 64 48.75 -9.33 -3.54
C GLN A 64 48.31 -10.76 -3.19
N SER A 65 47.07 -11.10 -3.55
CA SER A 65 46.55 -12.44 -3.35
C SER A 65 47.32 -13.46 -4.20
N THR A 66 47.46 -14.67 -3.67
CA THR A 66 48.00 -15.80 -4.41
C THR A 66 46.95 -16.91 -4.47
N THR A 67 46.85 -17.55 -5.63
CA THR A 67 45.88 -18.61 -5.89
C THR A 67 46.62 -19.81 -6.44
N THR A 68 46.35 -20.99 -5.87
CA THR A 68 46.89 -22.26 -6.33
C THR A 68 45.76 -23.25 -6.59
N PHE A 69 45.92 -24.04 -7.65
CA PHE A 69 44.91 -24.98 -8.10
C PHE A 69 45.41 -26.41 -7.90
N VAL A 70 44.61 -27.23 -7.23
CA VAL A 70 44.84 -28.67 -7.06
C VAL A 70 43.65 -29.40 -7.67
N VAL A 71 43.92 -30.43 -8.47
CA VAL A 71 42.86 -31.27 -9.04
C VAL A 71 42.82 -32.56 -8.24
N GLU A 72 41.68 -32.84 -7.64
CA GLU A 72 41.40 -34.07 -6.91
C GLU A 72 40.32 -34.88 -7.64
N GLY A 73 40.27 -36.19 -7.38
CA GLY A 73 39.30 -37.11 -7.99
C GLY A 73 39.81 -37.90 -9.22
N ASP A 74 38.96 -38.79 -9.71
CA ASP A 74 39.26 -39.70 -10.83
C ASP A 74 38.68 -39.15 -12.16
N THR A 75 38.94 -39.81 -13.27
CA THR A 75 38.59 -39.34 -14.63
C THR A 75 37.12 -38.99 -14.85
N SER A 76 36.19 -39.50 -14.03
CA SER A 76 34.74 -39.26 -14.13
C SER A 76 34.19 -38.19 -13.18
N ASP A 77 34.92 -37.82 -12.13
CA ASP A 77 34.45 -36.92 -11.07
C ASP A 77 35.66 -36.14 -10.53
N ARG A 78 35.77 -34.85 -10.92
CA ARG A 78 36.96 -34.04 -10.67
C ARG A 78 36.58 -32.82 -9.83
N THR A 79 37.29 -32.63 -8.73
CA THR A 79 37.17 -31.42 -7.92
C THR A 79 38.38 -30.53 -8.18
N LEU A 80 38.12 -29.28 -8.55
CA LEU A 80 39.15 -28.25 -8.66
C LEU A 80 39.20 -27.49 -7.33
N LEU A 81 40.16 -27.87 -6.47
CA LEU A 81 40.43 -27.18 -5.22
C LEU A 81 41.21 -25.89 -5.48
N VAL A 82 40.65 -24.77 -5.07
CA VAL A 82 41.18 -23.42 -5.24
C VAL A 82 41.64 -22.89 -3.89
N ASN A 83 42.94 -23.01 -3.65
CA ASN A 83 43.57 -22.51 -2.42
C ASN A 83 43.96 -21.05 -2.61
N ILE A 84 43.37 -20.16 -1.82
CA ILE A 84 43.54 -18.71 -1.93
C ILE A 84 44.17 -18.17 -0.63
N ASP A 85 45.31 -17.51 -0.76
CA ASP A 85 45.83 -16.61 0.27
C ASP A 85 45.54 -15.17 -0.16
N ALA A 86 44.69 -14.46 0.58
CA ALA A 86 44.35 -13.07 0.27
C ALA A 86 45.55 -12.12 0.41
N GLY A 87 46.57 -12.49 1.18
CA GLY A 87 47.71 -11.64 1.49
C GLY A 87 47.36 -10.49 2.43
N GLN A 88 48.26 -9.51 2.54
CA GLN A 88 48.04 -8.34 3.39
C GLN A 88 47.08 -7.34 2.72
N PRO A 89 46.08 -6.82 3.46
CA PRO A 89 45.19 -5.82 2.93
C PRO A 89 45.91 -4.47 2.77
N VAL A 90 45.50 -3.72 1.75
CA VAL A 90 45.86 -2.32 1.61
C VAL A 90 45.04 -1.49 2.60
N ILE A 91 45.73 -0.74 3.46
CA ILE A 91 45.11 0.14 4.45
C ILE A 91 45.11 1.59 3.98
N ILE A 92 44.07 2.33 4.34
CA ILE A 92 43.97 3.76 4.08
C ILE A 92 45.00 4.49 4.93
N TYR A 93 46.03 5.01 4.29
CA TYR A 93 47.12 5.76 4.91
C TYR A 93 46.87 7.28 4.89
N VAL A 94 46.10 7.76 3.93
CA VAL A 94 45.62 9.14 3.87
C VAL A 94 44.15 9.11 3.50
N SER A 95 43.33 9.77 4.32
CA SER A 95 41.93 10.08 4.02
C SER A 95 41.77 11.59 4.02
N ASP A 96 41.66 12.15 2.81
CA ASP A 96 41.50 13.57 2.55
C ASP A 96 40.14 13.76 1.87
N ILE A 97 39.10 13.80 2.70
CA ILE A 97 37.71 13.97 2.27
C ILE A 97 37.24 15.33 2.77
N VAL A 98 37.00 16.26 1.84
CA VAL A 98 36.66 17.65 2.14
C VAL A 98 35.37 18.01 1.42
N ILE A 99 34.38 18.48 2.19
CA ILE A 99 33.17 19.11 1.67
C ILE A 99 33.35 20.61 1.81
N SER A 100 33.25 21.35 0.69
CA SER A 100 33.26 22.81 0.66
C SER A 100 31.93 23.37 0.15
N GLY A 101 31.79 24.70 0.18
CA GLY A 101 30.54 25.38 -0.11
C GLY A 101 29.60 25.38 1.12
N GLU A 102 28.32 25.62 0.88
CA GLU A 102 27.32 25.67 1.96
C GLU A 102 27.01 24.29 2.56
N ALA A 103 27.28 23.19 1.85
CA ALA A 103 27.11 21.83 2.38
C ALA A 103 28.15 21.44 3.44
N ALA A 104 29.22 22.23 3.62
CA ALA A 104 30.21 21.98 4.66
C ALA A 104 29.61 22.01 6.08
N ALA A 105 28.50 22.72 6.27
CA ALA A 105 27.74 22.78 7.53
C ALA A 105 26.47 21.91 7.52
N ASP A 106 26.24 21.14 6.45
CA ASP A 106 25.04 20.32 6.30
C ASP A 106 25.24 18.94 6.98
N GLU A 107 24.38 18.64 7.96
CA GLU A 107 24.48 17.41 8.76
C GLU A 107 24.39 16.13 7.91
N ASP A 108 23.63 16.12 6.80
CA ASP A 108 23.53 14.93 5.95
C ASP A 108 24.86 14.63 5.25
N PHE A 109 25.57 15.68 4.82
CA PHE A 109 26.88 15.55 4.17
C PHE A 109 27.96 15.12 5.16
N ILE A 110 27.97 15.71 6.36
CA ILE A 110 28.88 15.33 7.44
C ILE A 110 28.67 13.85 7.79
N ASN A 111 27.42 13.45 8.02
CA ASN A 111 27.08 12.06 8.34
C ASN A 111 27.45 11.08 7.21
N ALA A 112 27.33 11.48 5.94
CA ALA A 112 27.73 10.64 4.81
C ALA A 112 29.24 10.38 4.80
N VAL A 113 30.05 11.39 5.11
CA VAL A 113 31.51 11.25 5.20
C VAL A 113 31.90 10.40 6.41
N ASP A 114 31.36 10.70 7.60
CA ASP A 114 31.69 9.99 8.84
C ASP A 114 31.37 8.49 8.76
N ASN A 115 30.26 8.15 8.12
CA ASN A 115 29.80 6.76 7.96
C ASN A 115 30.32 6.09 6.68
N SER A 116 31.17 6.76 5.89
CA SER A 116 31.68 6.23 4.61
C SER A 116 32.52 4.96 4.76
N GLY A 117 33.15 4.77 5.92
CA GLY A 117 34.10 3.69 6.14
C GLY A 117 35.38 3.85 5.30
N LEU A 118 35.77 5.10 5.01
CA LEU A 118 37.01 5.51 4.35
C LEU A 118 37.96 6.26 5.30
N ASN A 119 37.89 5.96 6.60
CA ASN A 119 38.70 6.60 7.63
C ASN A 119 40.13 6.05 7.64
N LEU A 120 41.06 6.86 8.17
CA LEU A 120 42.45 6.46 8.36
C LEU A 120 42.55 5.12 9.10
N GLY A 121 43.38 4.20 8.58
CA GLY A 121 43.64 2.89 9.18
C GLY A 121 42.65 1.78 8.80
N GLN A 122 41.56 2.08 8.10
CA GLN A 122 40.63 1.06 7.59
C GLN A 122 41.18 0.38 6.33
N VAL A 123 40.74 -0.85 6.06
CA VAL A 123 41.02 -1.55 4.80
C VAL A 123 40.28 -0.84 3.66
N ILE A 124 40.97 -0.58 2.55
CA ILE A 124 40.35 0.07 1.39
C ILE A 124 39.26 -0.82 0.78
N ASN A 125 38.12 -0.22 0.46
CA ASN A 125 37.03 -0.88 -0.24
C ASN A 125 36.53 0.03 -1.37
N HIS A 126 36.55 -0.48 -2.60
CA HIS A 126 36.20 0.30 -3.80
C HIS A 126 34.72 0.65 -3.84
N GLY A 127 33.87 -0.28 -3.38
CA GLY A 127 32.44 -0.06 -3.26
C GLY A 127 32.10 1.10 -2.32
N ARG A 128 32.82 1.23 -1.20
CA ARG A 128 32.64 2.37 -0.27
C ARG A 128 33.05 3.70 -0.89
N TYR A 129 34.15 3.72 -1.64
CA TYR A 129 34.62 4.91 -2.35
C TYR A 129 33.58 5.41 -3.36
N GLU A 130 33.10 4.53 -4.24
CA GLU A 130 32.07 4.88 -5.22
C GLU A 130 30.73 5.20 -4.55
N SER A 131 30.34 4.46 -3.51
CA SER A 131 29.13 4.72 -2.75
C SER A 131 29.13 6.10 -2.09
N LEU A 132 30.25 6.54 -1.51
CA LEU A 132 30.33 7.89 -0.95
C LEU A 132 30.14 8.95 -2.04
N LYS A 133 30.81 8.81 -3.19
CA LYS A 133 30.67 9.75 -4.31
C LYS A 133 29.21 9.87 -4.76
N SER A 134 28.55 8.74 -5.00
CA SER A 134 27.14 8.72 -5.39
C SER A 134 26.23 9.29 -4.30
N THR A 135 26.49 9.01 -3.02
CA THR A 135 25.73 9.59 -1.90
C THR A 135 25.85 11.12 -1.89
N LEU A 136 27.05 11.69 -2.01
CA LEU A 136 27.25 13.14 -2.03
C LEU A 136 26.51 13.81 -3.21
N GLN A 137 26.60 13.24 -4.41
CA GLN A 137 25.87 13.74 -5.59
C GLN A 137 24.35 13.66 -5.39
N ASN A 138 23.85 12.56 -4.85
CA ASN A 138 22.41 12.38 -4.59
C ASN A 138 21.90 13.35 -3.50
N LEU A 139 22.69 13.58 -2.45
CA LEU A 139 22.38 14.59 -1.43
C LEU A 139 22.31 15.99 -2.04
N ALA A 140 23.25 16.31 -2.92
CA ALA A 140 23.29 17.59 -3.63
C ALA A 140 22.04 17.81 -4.47
N LEU A 141 21.68 16.85 -5.32
CA LEU A 141 20.45 16.90 -6.13
C LEU A 141 19.19 16.99 -5.26
N ARG A 142 19.11 16.20 -4.18
CA ARG A 142 17.95 16.16 -3.28
C ARG A 142 17.73 17.49 -2.56
N LYS A 143 18.81 18.13 -2.09
CA LYS A 143 18.75 19.36 -1.28
C LYS A 143 18.93 20.64 -2.09
N GLY A 144 19.16 20.54 -3.40
CA GLY A 144 19.25 21.69 -4.30
C GLY A 144 20.62 22.35 -4.36
N TYR A 145 21.70 21.59 -4.19
CA TYR A 145 23.08 22.03 -4.48
C TYR A 145 23.42 21.73 -5.95
N PHE A 146 22.73 22.39 -6.89
CA PHE A 146 22.79 22.02 -8.32
C PHE A 146 24.14 22.36 -8.99
N ASP A 147 24.89 23.29 -8.42
CA ASP A 147 26.24 23.66 -8.87
C ASP A 147 27.33 22.74 -8.29
N GLY A 148 26.94 21.73 -7.50
CA GLY A 148 27.89 20.94 -6.73
C GLY A 148 28.68 19.94 -7.57
N ASP A 149 30.02 19.98 -7.48
CA ASP A 149 30.90 19.15 -8.30
C ASP A 149 32.16 18.65 -7.54
N PHE A 150 32.76 17.56 -8.03
CA PHE A 150 34.03 17.05 -7.52
C PHE A 150 35.20 17.83 -8.10
N THR A 151 35.85 18.65 -7.27
CA THR A 151 37.10 19.31 -7.64
C THR A 151 38.29 18.34 -7.58
N THR A 152 38.19 17.28 -6.78
CA THR A 152 39.16 16.16 -6.75
C THR A 152 38.46 14.85 -6.40
N ASN A 153 38.74 13.78 -7.15
CA ASN A 153 38.24 12.43 -6.88
C ASN A 153 39.29 11.38 -7.27
N ARG A 154 40.29 11.17 -6.42
CA ARG A 154 41.39 10.23 -6.68
C ARG A 154 41.45 9.12 -5.63
N LEU A 155 41.63 7.90 -6.11
CA LEU A 155 41.96 6.73 -5.31
C LEU A 155 43.30 6.19 -5.79
N GLU A 156 44.35 6.39 -5.00
CA GLU A 156 45.71 5.98 -5.34
C GLU A 156 46.09 4.76 -4.49
N ILE A 157 46.51 3.68 -5.13
CA ILE A 157 46.82 2.41 -4.48
C ILE A 157 48.30 2.10 -4.67
N ALA A 158 48.99 1.80 -3.57
CA ALA A 158 50.39 1.35 -3.56
C ALA A 158 50.47 -0.07 -2.96
N PRO A 159 50.26 -1.14 -3.76
CA PRO A 159 50.24 -2.51 -3.25
C PRO A 159 51.53 -2.90 -2.54
N GLY A 160 52.69 -2.53 -3.09
CA GLY A 160 54.00 -2.82 -2.49
C GLY A 160 54.26 -2.14 -1.13
N ARG A 161 53.41 -1.19 -0.72
CA ARG A 161 53.46 -0.55 0.61
C ARG A 161 52.26 -0.92 1.48
N HIS A 162 51.29 -1.69 0.95
CA HIS A 162 50.00 -1.94 1.59
C HIS A 162 49.26 -0.64 1.96
N GLN A 163 49.39 0.41 1.16
CA GLN A 163 48.84 1.74 1.45
C GLN A 163 47.91 2.25 0.34
N ALA A 164 46.81 2.87 0.74
CA ALA A 164 45.89 3.61 -0.11
C ALA A 164 45.82 5.09 0.31
N ILE A 165 45.64 5.96 -0.67
CA ILE A 165 45.41 7.40 -0.48
C ILE A 165 44.06 7.72 -1.12
N VAL A 166 43.11 8.16 -0.29
CA VAL A 166 41.77 8.58 -0.70
C VAL A 166 41.74 10.11 -0.71
N ARG A 167 41.42 10.71 -1.86
CA ARG A 167 41.22 12.16 -1.99
C ARG A 167 39.88 12.44 -2.66
N ILE A 168 38.95 13.02 -1.89
CA ILE A 168 37.63 13.42 -2.37
C ILE A 168 37.39 14.85 -1.92
N HIS A 169 37.43 15.80 -2.84
CA HIS A 169 37.04 17.19 -2.59
C HIS A 169 35.77 17.47 -3.38
N TYR A 170 34.68 17.71 -2.66
CA TYR A 170 33.37 18.01 -3.23
C TYR A 170 32.98 19.43 -2.85
N ASP A 171 32.83 20.30 -3.84
CA ASP A 171 32.36 21.67 -3.64
C ASP A 171 30.88 21.75 -3.97
N SER A 172 30.03 21.97 -2.96
CA SER A 172 28.58 22.00 -3.17
C SER A 172 28.07 23.28 -3.83
N GLY A 173 28.90 24.33 -3.87
CA GLY A 173 28.41 25.67 -4.16
C GLY A 173 27.35 26.11 -3.13
N LYS A 174 26.32 26.83 -3.60
CA LYS A 174 25.22 27.32 -2.77
C LYS A 174 23.98 26.44 -2.87
N ARG A 175 23.20 26.40 -1.80
CA ARG A 175 21.91 25.74 -1.80
C ARG A 175 20.86 26.64 -2.45
N TYR A 176 20.13 26.10 -3.42
CA TYR A 176 19.03 26.79 -4.05
C TYR A 176 17.83 26.86 -3.11
N SER A 177 17.03 27.91 -3.26
CA SER A 177 15.74 28.07 -2.60
C SER A 177 14.61 28.04 -3.63
N PHE A 178 13.40 27.69 -3.21
CA PHE A 178 12.22 27.80 -4.06
C PHE A 178 11.97 29.26 -4.46
N GLY A 179 11.67 29.49 -5.73
CA GLY A 179 11.29 30.79 -6.27
C GLY A 179 9.77 30.94 -6.42
N GLU A 180 9.36 31.93 -7.22
CA GLU A 180 7.95 32.10 -7.57
C GLU A 180 7.43 30.88 -8.34
N THR A 181 6.21 30.44 -8.00
CA THR A 181 5.53 29.34 -8.70
C THR A 181 4.49 29.88 -9.67
N SER A 182 4.63 29.52 -10.94
CA SER A 182 3.62 29.78 -11.98
C SER A 182 2.76 28.54 -12.21
N ILE A 183 1.47 28.75 -12.47
CA ILE A 183 0.49 27.68 -12.67
C ILE A 183 -0.18 27.92 -14.02
N ASP A 184 -0.19 26.91 -14.88
CA ASP A 184 -0.84 26.94 -16.19
C ASP A 184 -1.81 25.76 -16.37
N GLY A 185 -2.85 25.97 -17.18
CA GLY A 185 -3.79 24.93 -17.59
C GLY A 185 -4.84 24.52 -16.55
N SER A 186 -4.91 25.19 -15.39
CA SER A 186 -5.93 24.91 -14.36
C SER A 186 -7.31 25.47 -14.73
N GLN A 187 -8.34 24.63 -14.62
CA GLN A 187 -9.75 25.03 -14.61
C GLN A 187 -10.27 25.40 -13.21
N ILE A 188 -9.46 25.15 -12.17
CA ILE A 188 -9.74 25.47 -10.77
C ILE A 188 -9.13 26.83 -10.43
N GLU A 189 -9.78 27.58 -9.56
CA GLU A 189 -9.27 28.88 -9.08
C GLU A 189 -7.84 28.76 -8.57
N GLU A 190 -6.98 29.65 -9.06
CA GLU A 190 -5.55 29.61 -8.77
C GLU A 190 -5.26 29.67 -7.26
N LYS A 191 -6.05 30.42 -6.49
CA LYS A 191 -5.93 30.48 -5.02
C LYS A 191 -6.05 29.09 -4.38
N ARG A 192 -6.94 28.23 -4.89
CA ARG A 192 -7.14 26.85 -4.40
C ARG A 192 -5.99 25.94 -4.79
N VAL A 193 -5.48 26.08 -6.02
CA VAL A 193 -4.32 25.32 -6.48
C VAL A 193 -3.07 25.72 -5.70
N ARG A 194 -2.88 27.02 -5.43
CA ARG A 194 -1.76 27.54 -4.62
C ARG A 194 -1.80 27.08 -3.17
N SER A 195 -2.98 26.87 -2.57
CA SER A 195 -3.07 26.41 -1.17
C SER A 195 -2.58 24.96 -0.98
N ILE A 196 -2.33 24.23 -2.06
CA ILE A 196 -1.80 22.86 -2.06
C ILE A 196 -0.24 22.85 -2.04
N ILE A 197 0.40 23.96 -2.38
CA ILE A 197 1.87 24.06 -2.48
C ILE A 197 2.50 23.90 -1.08
N PRO A 198 3.38 22.89 -0.85
CA PRO A 198 3.93 22.59 0.47
C PRO A 198 5.17 23.43 0.85
N PHE A 199 5.48 24.44 0.05
CA PHE A 199 6.64 25.32 0.22
C PHE A 199 6.27 26.77 -0.12
N GLN A 200 7.07 27.70 0.38
CA GLN A 200 6.99 29.13 0.06
C GLN A 200 8.24 29.57 -0.69
N ALA A 201 8.12 30.68 -1.44
CA ALA A 201 9.27 31.29 -2.07
C ALA A 201 10.30 31.73 -1.01
N GLY A 202 11.55 31.32 -1.18
CA GLY A 202 12.65 31.53 -0.24
C GLY A 202 12.97 30.32 0.63
N ASP A 203 12.08 29.32 0.72
CA ASP A 203 12.37 28.08 1.46
C ASP A 203 13.52 27.31 0.78
N PRO A 204 14.44 26.67 1.53
CA PRO A 204 15.49 25.84 0.93
C PRO A 204 14.89 24.73 0.07
N TYR A 205 15.42 24.54 -1.13
CA TYR A 205 14.91 23.53 -2.06
C TYR A 205 14.99 22.12 -1.45
N LEU A 206 13.95 21.32 -1.68
CA LEU A 206 13.94 19.91 -1.34
C LEU A 206 13.13 19.13 -2.37
N ALA A 207 13.75 18.16 -3.02
CA ALA A 207 13.12 17.35 -4.06
C ALA A 207 11.86 16.61 -3.56
N SER A 208 11.81 16.22 -2.28
CA SER A 208 10.63 15.56 -1.70
C SER A 208 9.40 16.48 -1.69
N GLN A 209 9.56 17.78 -1.47
CA GLN A 209 8.44 18.73 -1.48
C GLN A 209 7.87 18.93 -2.90
N VAL A 210 8.70 18.80 -3.94
CA VAL A 210 8.24 18.80 -5.35
C VAL A 210 7.43 17.53 -5.63
N GLY A 211 7.91 16.38 -5.17
CA GLY A 211 7.16 15.11 -5.25
C GLY A 211 5.84 15.15 -4.48
N GLU A 212 5.83 15.75 -3.29
CA GLU A 212 4.62 15.97 -2.48
C GLU A 212 3.62 16.86 -3.20
N LEU A 213 4.06 17.99 -3.78
CA LEU A 213 3.18 18.85 -4.57
C LEU A 213 2.52 18.08 -5.73
N ASN A 214 3.31 17.31 -6.48
CA ASN A 214 2.80 16.48 -7.57
C ASN A 214 1.76 15.47 -7.08
N GLN A 215 2.04 14.80 -5.95
CA GLN A 215 1.13 13.84 -5.34
C GLN A 215 -0.15 14.51 -4.82
N TYR A 216 -0.03 15.66 -4.15
CA TYR A 216 -1.17 16.40 -3.60
C TYR A 216 -2.10 16.89 -4.70
N LEU A 217 -1.56 17.49 -5.77
CA LEU A 217 -2.35 17.91 -6.94
C LEU A 217 -3.03 16.72 -7.61
N SER A 218 -2.34 15.59 -7.75
CA SER A 218 -2.92 14.35 -8.30
C SER A 218 -4.06 13.82 -7.43
N ASN A 219 -3.89 13.84 -6.11
CA ASN A 219 -4.89 13.38 -5.13
C ASN A 219 -6.15 14.24 -5.07
N THR A 220 -6.13 15.46 -5.61
CA THR A 220 -7.36 16.26 -5.75
C THR A 220 -8.33 15.67 -6.78
N GLU A 221 -7.82 14.85 -7.70
CA GLU A 221 -8.52 14.35 -8.89
C GLU A 221 -9.05 15.44 -9.83
N TRP A 222 -8.70 16.71 -9.60
CA TRP A 222 -9.10 17.82 -10.47
C TRP A 222 -8.37 17.77 -11.81
N PHE A 223 -7.21 17.13 -11.87
CA PHE A 223 -6.34 17.13 -13.05
C PHE A 223 -6.13 15.71 -13.58
N SER A 224 -6.09 15.58 -14.91
CA SER A 224 -5.75 14.34 -15.61
C SER A 224 -4.23 14.16 -15.77
N SER A 225 -3.50 15.26 -15.77
CA SER A 225 -2.04 15.31 -15.80
C SER A 225 -1.56 16.43 -14.89
N VAL A 226 -0.52 16.13 -14.11
CA VAL A 226 0.19 17.07 -13.25
C VAL A 226 1.67 16.93 -13.58
N TYR A 227 2.33 18.05 -13.87
CA TYR A 227 3.75 18.08 -14.12
C TYR A 227 4.34 19.33 -13.46
N VAL A 228 5.30 19.10 -12.56
CA VAL A 228 5.97 20.14 -11.77
C VAL A 228 7.43 20.12 -12.13
N GLU A 229 7.95 21.22 -12.65
CA GLU A 229 9.34 21.33 -13.07
C GLU A 229 9.98 22.63 -12.57
N PRO A 230 11.29 22.61 -12.26
CA PRO A 230 12.04 23.82 -12.01
C PRO A 230 12.40 24.54 -13.32
N ASP A 231 12.32 25.87 -13.32
CA ASP A 231 12.73 26.71 -14.44
C ASP A 231 14.20 27.14 -14.27
N ILE A 232 15.12 26.23 -14.62
CA ILE A 232 16.57 26.42 -14.40
C ILE A 232 17.10 27.63 -15.18
N ASP A 233 16.54 27.92 -16.36
CA ASP A 233 16.93 29.05 -17.19
C ASP A 233 16.61 30.41 -16.54
N ALA A 234 15.67 30.43 -15.59
CA ALA A 234 15.18 31.64 -14.91
C ALA A 234 15.82 31.89 -13.53
N VAL A 235 16.74 31.03 -13.08
CA VAL A 235 17.40 31.09 -11.75
C VAL A 235 18.12 32.41 -11.48
N GLY A 236 18.53 33.12 -12.53
CA GLY A 236 19.25 34.39 -12.41
C GLY A 236 20.49 34.26 -11.49
N LYS A 237 20.79 35.32 -10.72
CA LYS A 237 21.90 35.33 -9.73
C LYS A 237 21.43 35.14 -8.29
N THR A 238 20.13 34.95 -8.07
CA THR A 238 19.51 34.94 -6.75
C THR A 238 19.48 33.56 -6.11
N TYR A 239 19.84 32.50 -6.84
CA TYR A 239 19.72 31.10 -6.38
C TYR A 239 18.28 30.74 -5.94
N GLN A 240 17.30 31.47 -6.48
CA GLN A 240 15.88 31.19 -6.33
C GLN A 240 15.44 30.47 -7.59
N LEU A 241 14.86 29.28 -7.43
CA LEU A 241 14.47 28.39 -8.51
C LEU A 241 12.96 28.56 -8.78
N PRO A 242 12.55 29.31 -9.81
CA PRO A 242 11.14 29.43 -10.13
C PRO A 242 10.58 28.06 -10.50
N MET A 243 9.33 27.79 -10.12
CA MET A 243 8.69 26.50 -10.35
C MET A 243 7.54 26.69 -11.34
N LYS A 244 7.43 25.80 -12.32
CA LYS A 244 6.32 25.75 -13.28
C LYS A 244 5.46 24.54 -12.97
N VAL A 245 4.17 24.78 -12.77
CA VAL A 245 3.14 23.75 -12.54
C VAL A 245 2.23 23.72 -13.75
N HIS A 246 2.35 22.68 -14.56
CA HIS A 246 1.52 22.46 -15.75
C HIS A 246 0.42 21.47 -15.40
N LEU A 247 -0.83 21.87 -15.64
CA LEU A 247 -2.01 21.11 -15.29
C LEU A 247 -2.87 20.87 -16.51
N SER A 248 -3.51 19.71 -16.57
CA SER A 248 -4.56 19.42 -17.55
C SER A 248 -5.85 19.08 -16.83
N PRO A 249 -7.00 19.70 -17.17
CA PRO A 249 -8.26 19.40 -16.52
C PRO A 249 -8.62 17.91 -16.58
N GLN A 250 -9.16 17.38 -15.50
CA GLN A 250 -9.70 16.02 -15.49
C GLN A 250 -10.99 15.95 -16.33
N VAL A 251 -11.28 14.77 -16.88
CA VAL A 251 -12.55 14.54 -17.57
C VAL A 251 -13.74 14.79 -16.62
N ARG A 252 -14.75 15.53 -17.10
CA ARG A 252 -15.90 15.98 -16.28
C ARG A 252 -16.87 14.87 -15.85
N ASN A 253 -16.81 13.72 -16.50
CA ASN A 253 -17.72 12.60 -16.28
C ASN A 253 -16.91 11.31 -16.31
N GLN A 254 -16.94 10.56 -15.22
CA GLN A 254 -16.36 9.24 -15.10
C GLN A 254 -17.50 8.28 -14.75
N LEU A 255 -17.58 7.16 -15.48
CA LEU A 255 -18.58 6.14 -15.26
C LEU A 255 -17.86 4.86 -14.82
N GLU A 256 -18.15 4.39 -13.62
CA GLU A 256 -17.66 3.13 -13.08
C GLU A 256 -18.81 2.12 -13.00
N THR A 257 -18.53 0.85 -13.28
CA THR A 257 -19.53 -0.22 -13.22
C THR A 257 -18.95 -1.42 -12.49
N SER A 258 -19.75 -2.03 -11.62
CA SER A 258 -19.39 -3.24 -10.88
C SER A 258 -20.52 -4.25 -10.98
N ILE A 259 -20.19 -5.55 -11.05
CA ILE A 259 -21.15 -6.64 -11.18
C ILE A 259 -20.72 -7.76 -10.22
N GLY A 260 -21.68 -8.39 -9.56
CA GLY A 260 -21.46 -9.54 -8.69
C GLY A 260 -22.65 -10.50 -8.72
N TYR A 261 -22.47 -11.67 -8.14
CA TYR A 261 -23.53 -12.67 -8.02
C TYR A 261 -23.33 -13.48 -6.74
N ALA A 262 -24.38 -13.70 -5.97
CA ALA A 262 -24.34 -14.66 -4.87
C ALA A 262 -25.63 -15.48 -4.87
N THR A 263 -25.61 -16.71 -4.35
CA THR A 263 -26.78 -17.59 -4.38
C THR A 263 -27.95 -17.07 -3.54
N ASP A 264 -27.65 -16.33 -2.48
CA ASP A 264 -28.59 -15.68 -1.55
C ASP A 264 -29.09 -14.32 -2.06
N VAL A 265 -28.21 -13.49 -2.61
CA VAL A 265 -28.56 -12.13 -3.09
C VAL A 265 -29.00 -12.09 -4.56
N GLY A 266 -28.62 -13.09 -5.35
CA GLY A 266 -28.75 -13.11 -6.80
C GLY A 266 -27.72 -12.20 -7.51
N ALA A 267 -28.05 -11.78 -8.73
CA ALA A 267 -27.22 -10.84 -9.47
C ALA A 267 -27.29 -9.44 -8.84
N ARG A 268 -26.14 -8.79 -8.69
CA ARG A 268 -26.02 -7.41 -8.22
C ARG A 268 -25.17 -6.58 -9.18
N GLY A 269 -25.56 -5.33 -9.37
CA GLY A 269 -24.87 -4.37 -10.22
C GLY A 269 -24.78 -3.01 -9.54
N LYS A 270 -23.68 -2.29 -9.78
CA LYS A 270 -23.50 -0.91 -9.33
C LYS A 270 -23.01 -0.06 -10.48
N ILE A 271 -23.64 1.09 -10.68
CA ILE A 271 -23.21 2.13 -11.62
C ILE A 271 -22.90 3.37 -10.80
N ARG A 272 -21.71 3.95 -10.99
CA ARG A 272 -21.30 5.19 -10.33
C ARG A 272 -20.91 6.22 -11.36
N TRP A 273 -21.55 7.38 -11.32
CA TRP A 273 -21.25 8.54 -12.14
C TRP A 273 -20.57 9.61 -11.27
N LYS A 274 -19.29 9.83 -11.53
CA LYS A 274 -18.46 10.79 -10.80
C LYS A 274 -18.16 12.00 -11.67
N LYS A 275 -18.31 13.17 -11.08
CA LYS A 275 -17.89 14.47 -11.61
C LYS A 275 -16.81 15.01 -10.69
N PRO A 276 -15.52 14.76 -10.97
CA PRO A 276 -14.42 15.08 -10.05
C PRO A 276 -14.25 16.59 -9.81
N TRP A 277 -14.81 17.42 -10.70
CA TRP A 277 -14.99 18.85 -10.52
C TRP A 277 -16.26 19.33 -11.22
N LEU A 278 -16.92 20.34 -10.64
CA LEU A 278 -18.16 20.95 -11.13
C LEU A 278 -18.00 22.43 -11.46
N ASN A 279 -17.20 23.13 -10.66
CA ASN A 279 -17.00 24.56 -10.72
C ASN A 279 -15.52 24.91 -10.42
N PRO A 280 -15.10 26.16 -10.63
CA PRO A 280 -13.75 26.60 -10.32
C PRO A 280 -13.36 26.48 -8.83
N GLU A 281 -14.32 26.34 -7.92
CA GLU A 281 -14.06 26.13 -6.48
C GLU A 281 -13.65 24.69 -6.13
N GLY A 282 -13.70 23.76 -7.11
CA GLY A 282 -13.28 22.37 -6.93
C GLY A 282 -14.34 21.45 -6.32
N HIS A 283 -15.61 21.87 -6.33
CA HIS A 283 -16.72 21.04 -5.85
C HIS A 283 -16.88 19.80 -6.73
N SER A 284 -17.34 18.69 -6.18
CA SER A 284 -17.54 17.44 -6.92
C SER A 284 -18.89 16.80 -6.62
N LEU A 285 -19.36 15.97 -7.56
CA LEU A 285 -20.60 15.20 -7.44
C LEU A 285 -20.30 13.72 -7.65
N ASP A 286 -20.88 12.90 -6.79
CA ASP A 286 -20.85 11.45 -6.89
C ASP A 286 -22.28 10.92 -6.84
N THR A 287 -22.72 10.25 -7.90
CA THR A 287 -24.01 9.60 -7.97
C THR A 287 -23.79 8.10 -8.13
N ALA A 288 -24.40 7.27 -7.29
CA ALA A 288 -24.32 5.82 -7.43
C ALA A 288 -25.70 5.16 -7.38
N LEU A 289 -25.90 4.17 -8.23
CA LEU A 289 -27.07 3.30 -8.27
C LEU A 289 -26.60 1.86 -8.07
N SER A 290 -27.04 1.23 -6.99
CA SER A 290 -26.80 -0.18 -6.67
C SER A 290 -28.11 -0.93 -6.81
N ILE A 291 -28.12 -2.04 -7.56
CA ILE A 291 -29.31 -2.86 -7.78
C ILE A 291 -28.97 -4.31 -7.52
N SER A 292 -29.76 -4.95 -6.68
CA SER A 292 -29.78 -6.39 -6.42
C SER A 292 -31.23 -6.83 -6.23
N LYS A 293 -31.49 -8.14 -6.11
CA LYS A 293 -32.83 -8.63 -5.80
C LYS A 293 -33.33 -8.12 -4.43
N PRO A 294 -32.58 -8.28 -3.32
CA PRO A 294 -33.07 -7.85 -2.01
C PRO A 294 -33.00 -6.34 -1.77
N GLU A 295 -32.12 -5.62 -2.49
CA GLU A 295 -31.89 -4.20 -2.22
C GLU A 295 -31.67 -3.38 -3.50
N GLN A 296 -32.27 -2.18 -3.54
CA GLN A 296 -31.99 -1.16 -4.55
C GLN A 296 -31.69 0.17 -3.88
N GLU A 297 -30.55 0.77 -4.19
CA GLU A 297 -30.07 2.00 -3.54
C GLU A 297 -29.65 3.03 -4.57
N ALA A 298 -30.12 4.27 -4.42
CA ALA A 298 -29.66 5.43 -5.19
C ALA A 298 -29.08 6.48 -4.24
N THR A 299 -27.85 6.92 -4.49
CA THR A 299 -27.17 7.92 -3.67
C THR A 299 -26.65 9.07 -4.51
N ILE A 300 -26.69 10.28 -3.94
CA ILE A 300 -26.14 11.51 -4.50
C ILE A 300 -25.32 12.18 -3.40
N SER A 301 -24.05 12.45 -3.66
CA SER A 301 -23.12 13.08 -2.72
C SER A 301 -22.48 14.30 -3.37
N TYR A 302 -22.59 15.47 -2.73
CA TYR A 302 -21.98 16.71 -3.15
C TYR A 302 -20.87 17.11 -2.19
N LYS A 303 -19.63 17.21 -2.68
CA LYS A 303 -18.44 17.52 -1.86
C LYS A 303 -17.96 18.95 -2.10
N ILE A 304 -17.68 19.64 -1.01
CA ILE A 304 -17.26 21.05 -0.96
C ILE A 304 -15.90 21.15 -0.24
N PRO A 305 -14.78 21.24 -0.97
CA PRO A 305 -13.46 21.45 -0.39
C PRO A 305 -13.32 22.83 0.29
N LEU A 306 -12.64 22.87 1.43
CA LEU A 306 -12.30 24.12 2.14
C LEU A 306 -10.88 24.58 1.79
N GLU A 307 -10.27 25.46 2.60
CA GLU A 307 -8.96 26.05 2.32
C GLU A 307 -7.85 25.01 2.21
N GLN A 308 -7.80 24.07 3.15
CA GLN A 308 -6.95 22.87 3.07
C GLN A 308 -7.67 21.80 2.26
N VAL A 309 -7.69 21.96 0.94
CA VAL A 309 -8.48 21.20 -0.03
C VAL A 309 -8.49 19.68 0.21
N LEU A 310 -7.33 19.11 0.54
CA LEU A 310 -7.17 17.66 0.75
C LEU A 310 -7.51 17.19 2.16
N LYS A 311 -7.48 18.10 3.14
CA LYS A 311 -7.67 17.77 4.56
C LYS A 311 -9.10 18.02 5.02
N ASP A 312 -9.74 19.05 4.48
CA ASP A 312 -10.95 19.61 5.06
C ASP A 312 -12.03 19.84 4.00
N TYR A 313 -13.19 19.22 4.17
CA TYR A 313 -14.33 19.43 3.28
C TYR A 313 -15.68 19.19 3.98
N TYR A 314 -16.76 19.69 3.38
CA TYR A 314 -18.14 19.29 3.68
C TYR A 314 -18.66 18.31 2.64
N VAL A 315 -19.58 17.44 3.03
CA VAL A 315 -20.37 16.61 2.12
C VAL A 315 -21.86 16.75 2.47
N VAL A 316 -22.69 16.91 1.45
CA VAL A 316 -24.14 16.73 1.56
C VAL A 316 -24.49 15.46 0.81
N LYS A 317 -25.07 14.48 1.50
CA LYS A 317 -25.39 13.17 0.94
C LYS A 317 -26.88 12.90 1.06
N TYR A 318 -27.52 12.52 -0.04
CA TYR A 318 -28.88 12.03 -0.07
C TYR A 318 -28.89 10.58 -0.57
N GLY A 319 -29.68 9.72 0.07
CA GLY A 319 -29.80 8.31 -0.29
C GLY A 319 -31.25 7.85 -0.21
N LEU A 320 -31.66 7.03 -1.18
CA LEU A 320 -32.91 6.27 -1.16
C LEU A 320 -32.55 4.79 -1.22
N LYS A 321 -33.10 3.98 -0.33
CA LYS A 321 -32.90 2.53 -0.30
C LYS A 321 -34.25 1.82 -0.20
N ASN A 322 -34.51 0.90 -1.12
CA ASN A 322 -35.65 -0.02 -1.07
C ASN A 322 -35.11 -1.41 -0.72
N VAL A 323 -35.72 -2.06 0.26
CA VAL A 323 -35.34 -3.38 0.76
C VAL A 323 -36.56 -4.29 0.69
N ASP A 324 -36.39 -5.47 0.12
CA ASP A 324 -37.32 -6.60 0.16
C ASP A 324 -36.48 -7.86 0.38
N ASN A 325 -36.20 -8.16 1.65
CA ASN A 325 -35.26 -9.18 2.07
C ASN A 325 -35.76 -9.94 3.30
N ASN A 326 -35.83 -11.27 3.21
CA ASN A 326 -36.32 -12.13 4.28
C ASN A 326 -37.69 -11.64 4.80
N ASP A 327 -37.73 -11.15 6.04
CA ASP A 327 -38.95 -10.64 6.69
C ASP A 327 -38.99 -9.10 6.72
N THR A 328 -38.12 -8.44 5.96
CA THR A 328 -37.96 -6.98 5.92
C THR A 328 -38.42 -6.42 4.57
N ASP A 329 -39.45 -5.58 4.60
CA ASP A 329 -39.88 -4.73 3.48
C ASP A 329 -39.74 -3.27 3.93
N SER A 330 -38.86 -2.48 3.33
CA SER A 330 -38.70 -1.08 3.73
C SER A 330 -38.27 -0.12 2.63
N LEU A 331 -38.70 1.13 2.79
CA LEU A 331 -38.27 2.27 1.98
C LEU A 331 -37.65 3.33 2.88
N GLU A 332 -36.34 3.49 2.73
CA GLU A 332 -35.49 4.38 3.51
C GLU A 332 -35.10 5.63 2.70
N SER A 333 -35.16 6.80 3.34
CA SER A 333 -34.68 8.08 2.84
C SER A 333 -33.71 8.70 3.85
N ASN A 334 -32.48 8.96 3.40
CA ASN A 334 -31.42 9.56 4.21
C ASN A 334 -30.97 10.88 3.63
N LEU A 335 -30.93 11.93 4.45
CA LEU A 335 -30.21 13.16 4.17
C LEU A 335 -29.14 13.37 5.24
N ALA A 336 -27.88 13.46 4.85
CA ALA A 336 -26.76 13.69 5.77
C ALA A 336 -25.98 14.96 5.40
N PHE A 337 -25.64 15.74 6.43
CA PHE A 337 -24.70 16.85 6.35
C PHE A 337 -23.45 16.46 7.13
N GLU A 338 -22.32 16.37 6.44
CA GLU A 338 -21.08 15.82 6.97
C GLU A 338 -19.94 16.85 6.89
N ARG A 339 -19.11 16.89 7.93
CA ARG A 339 -17.85 17.64 7.99
C ARG A 339 -16.71 16.66 8.19
N HIS A 340 -15.73 16.72 7.29
CA HIS A 340 -14.61 15.79 7.22
C HIS A 340 -13.28 16.45 7.52
N TRP A 341 -12.40 15.72 8.22
CA TRP A 341 -11.00 16.06 8.47
C TRP A 341 -10.10 14.85 8.21
N VAL A 342 -9.12 15.00 7.32
CA VAL A 342 -8.10 14.01 7.00
C VAL A 342 -6.77 14.45 7.62
N TYR A 343 -6.22 13.60 8.48
CA TYR A 343 -4.95 13.83 9.17
C TYR A 343 -3.78 13.17 8.43
N ASP A 344 -2.58 13.70 8.61
CA ASP A 344 -1.35 13.16 7.99
C ASP A 344 -1.05 11.71 8.43
N SER A 345 -1.59 11.28 9.56
CA SER A 345 -1.54 9.88 10.01
C SER A 345 -2.41 8.93 9.16
N GLY A 346 -3.22 9.45 8.24
CA GLY A 346 -4.21 8.70 7.44
C GLY A 346 -5.55 8.49 8.16
N TRP A 347 -5.72 9.03 9.37
CA TRP A 347 -7.01 9.05 10.05
C TRP A 347 -7.94 10.07 9.40
N HIS A 348 -9.20 9.69 9.27
CA HIS A 348 -10.27 10.48 8.71
C HIS A 348 -11.40 10.56 9.75
N ARG A 349 -11.67 11.77 10.23
CA ARG A 349 -12.75 12.05 11.18
C ARG A 349 -13.92 12.71 10.45
N THR A 350 -15.12 12.21 10.68
CA THR A 350 -16.36 12.78 10.18
C THR A 350 -17.27 13.13 11.34
N ILE A 351 -17.79 14.36 11.37
CA ILE A 351 -18.92 14.73 12.23
C ILE A 351 -20.10 14.98 11.31
N TYR A 352 -21.27 14.45 11.64
CA TYR A 352 -22.43 14.55 10.77
C TYR A 352 -23.74 14.62 11.54
N THR A 353 -24.78 15.09 10.83
CA THR A 353 -26.18 14.91 11.23
C THR A 353 -26.90 14.24 10.08
N ARG A 354 -27.53 13.09 10.36
CA ARG A 354 -28.31 12.31 9.40
C ARG A 354 -29.80 12.38 9.76
N PHE A 355 -30.63 12.71 8.80
CA PHE A 355 -32.08 12.69 8.88
C PHE A 355 -32.55 11.43 8.15
N LEU A 356 -33.11 10.48 8.91
CA LEU A 356 -33.61 9.21 8.42
C LEU A 356 -35.13 9.23 8.48
N TYR A 357 -35.77 8.97 7.35
CA TYR A 357 -37.18 8.57 7.29
C TYR A 357 -37.24 7.15 6.74
N GLU A 358 -37.97 6.26 7.39
CA GLU A 358 -38.17 4.89 6.91
C GLU A 358 -39.61 4.44 7.12
N GLU A 359 -40.22 3.92 6.06
CA GLU A 359 -41.46 3.15 6.13
C GLU A 359 -41.08 1.68 6.03
N PHE A 360 -41.53 0.85 6.96
CA PHE A 360 -41.05 -0.53 7.05
C PHE A 360 -42.13 -1.50 7.54
N THR A 361 -41.94 -2.76 7.15
CA THR A 361 -42.52 -3.95 7.75
C THR A 361 -41.38 -4.91 8.12
N GLN A 362 -41.33 -5.34 9.38
CA GLN A 362 -40.40 -6.34 9.90
C GLN A 362 -41.20 -7.49 10.52
N GLY A 363 -41.31 -8.61 9.82
CA GLY A 363 -42.18 -9.71 10.23
C GLY A 363 -43.63 -9.23 10.35
N VAL A 364 -44.19 -9.30 11.55
CA VAL A 364 -45.55 -8.80 11.85
C VAL A 364 -45.60 -7.31 12.21
N GLN A 365 -44.45 -6.63 12.27
CA GLN A 365 -44.38 -5.25 12.72
C GLN A 365 -44.33 -4.28 11.55
N ASP A 366 -45.38 -3.49 11.35
CA ASP A 366 -45.39 -2.35 10.44
C ASP A 366 -45.17 -1.00 11.16
N GLY A 367 -44.61 -0.02 10.47
CA GLY A 367 -44.47 1.31 11.00
C GLY A 367 -43.74 2.31 10.12
N THR A 368 -43.64 3.52 10.65
CA THR A 368 -42.77 4.57 10.12
C THR A 368 -41.84 5.06 11.22
N ALA A 369 -40.64 5.50 10.83
CA ALA A 369 -39.67 6.07 11.74
C ALA A 369 -39.05 7.34 11.15
N TRP A 370 -39.04 8.40 11.94
CA TRP A 370 -38.32 9.64 11.68
C TRP A 370 -37.24 9.84 12.75
N LEU A 371 -35.95 9.80 12.35
CA LEU A 371 -34.82 9.97 13.25
C LEU A 371 -33.90 11.11 12.80
N VAL A 372 -33.51 11.96 13.75
CA VAL A 372 -32.42 12.93 13.61
C VAL A 372 -31.20 12.41 14.37
N LEU A 373 -30.19 11.99 13.64
CA LEU A 373 -29.04 11.22 14.13
C LEU A 373 -27.75 12.05 13.98
N PRO A 374 -27.39 12.89 14.97
CA PRO A 374 -26.03 13.38 15.09
C PRO A 374 -25.07 12.21 15.36
N GLY A 375 -23.92 12.23 14.68
CA GLY A 375 -22.92 11.20 14.80
C GLY A 375 -21.49 11.68 14.58
N ILE A 376 -20.55 10.87 15.04
CA ILE A 376 -19.12 11.03 14.80
C ILE A 376 -18.52 9.70 14.37
N SER A 377 -17.67 9.73 13.35
CA SER A 377 -16.94 8.57 12.86
C SER A 377 -15.45 8.85 12.78
N PHE A 378 -14.64 7.86 13.15
CA PHE A 378 -13.18 7.86 12.98
C PHE A 378 -12.81 6.65 12.14
N SER A 379 -12.16 6.87 11.01
CA SER A 379 -11.74 5.80 10.11
C SER A 379 -10.31 5.96 9.65
N GLN A 380 -9.63 4.86 9.34
CA GLN A 380 -8.31 4.85 8.75
C GLN A 380 -8.25 3.68 7.77
N SER A 381 -7.72 3.93 6.57
CA SER A 381 -7.48 2.89 5.57
C SER A 381 -6.08 3.04 5.00
N ARG A 382 -5.29 1.97 5.06
CA ARG A 382 -3.91 1.93 4.58
C ARG A 382 -3.72 0.67 3.75
N SER A 383 -3.06 0.78 2.61
CA SER A 383 -2.90 -0.34 1.68
C SER A 383 -1.60 -0.22 0.88
N ARG A 384 -0.98 -1.36 0.58
CA ARG A 384 0.22 -1.49 -0.26
C ARG A 384 0.10 -2.75 -1.13
N GLY A 385 0.52 -2.66 -2.40
CA GLY A 385 0.56 -3.80 -3.32
C GLY A 385 -0.52 -3.83 -4.41
N GLY A 386 -1.09 -2.68 -4.79
CA GLY A 386 -2.00 -2.57 -5.93
C GLY A 386 -3.45 -2.99 -5.63
N THR A 387 -4.14 -3.55 -6.62
CA THR A 387 -5.58 -3.88 -6.56
C THR A 387 -5.90 -5.06 -5.64
N MET A 388 -4.97 -5.99 -5.46
CA MET A 388 -5.03 -7.06 -4.47
C MET A 388 -3.88 -6.85 -3.47
N PRO A 389 -4.06 -6.03 -2.42
CA PRO A 389 -2.97 -5.61 -1.58
C PRO A 389 -2.40 -6.76 -0.72
N MET A 390 -1.08 -6.78 -0.54
CA MET A 390 -0.35 -7.75 0.28
C MET A 390 -0.14 -7.25 1.72
N TRP A 391 -0.37 -5.97 1.95
CA TRP A 391 -0.38 -5.37 3.27
C TRP A 391 -1.45 -4.29 3.30
N GLY A 392 -2.26 -4.27 4.35
CA GLY A 392 -3.20 -3.19 4.57
C GLY A 392 -3.98 -3.35 5.85
N ASP A 393 -4.56 -2.26 6.32
CA ASP A 393 -5.54 -2.31 7.40
C ASP A 393 -6.57 -1.19 7.24
N LYS A 394 -7.80 -1.52 7.63
CA LYS A 394 -8.95 -0.65 7.69
C LYS A 394 -9.50 -0.70 9.10
N LYS A 395 -9.81 0.45 9.67
CA LYS A 395 -10.41 0.60 10.99
C LYS A 395 -11.47 1.67 10.89
N ALA A 396 -12.63 1.43 11.47
CA ALA A 396 -13.69 2.42 11.58
C ALA A 396 -14.39 2.29 12.94
N PHE A 397 -14.71 3.42 13.54
CA PHE A 397 -15.49 3.51 14.76
C PHE A 397 -16.51 4.62 14.61
N THR A 398 -17.78 4.31 14.86
CA THR A 398 -18.89 5.23 14.68
C THR A 398 -19.74 5.26 15.93
N ILE A 399 -20.13 6.47 16.32
CA ILE A 399 -21.09 6.75 17.38
C ILE A 399 -22.23 7.56 16.75
N GLU A 400 -23.46 7.09 16.90
CA GLU A 400 -24.68 7.84 16.58
C GLU A 400 -25.55 7.90 17.83
N ALA A 401 -26.16 9.04 18.10
CA ALA A 401 -27.10 9.18 19.22
C ALA A 401 -28.31 9.99 18.79
N THR A 402 -29.48 9.65 19.31
CA THR A 402 -30.68 10.45 19.12
C THR A 402 -31.56 10.47 20.35
N ASP A 403 -32.41 11.48 20.43
CA ASP A 403 -33.34 11.72 21.53
C ASP A 403 -34.61 12.37 20.99
N GLN A 404 -35.73 12.17 21.68
CA GLN A 404 -37.02 12.75 21.30
C GLN A 404 -37.00 14.28 21.31
N ALA A 405 -36.11 14.90 22.10
CA ALA A 405 -35.86 16.34 22.06
C ALA A 405 -35.34 16.85 20.70
N LEU A 406 -34.76 15.95 19.88
CA LEU A 406 -34.32 16.23 18.50
C LEU A 406 -35.41 15.94 17.46
N THR A 407 -36.67 15.75 17.88
CA THR A 407 -37.83 15.35 17.05
C THR A 407 -37.85 13.89 16.60
N SER A 408 -36.91 13.08 17.06
CA SER A 408 -36.87 11.65 16.73
C SER A 408 -37.97 10.86 17.44
N ASP A 409 -38.48 9.82 16.79
CA ASP A 409 -39.53 8.97 17.37
C ASP A 409 -39.03 8.13 18.57
N VAL A 410 -37.73 7.84 18.59
CA VAL A 410 -37.06 6.99 19.59
C VAL A 410 -35.80 7.65 20.13
N LYS A 411 -35.43 7.25 21.33
CA LYS A 411 -34.13 7.54 21.94
C LYS A 411 -33.19 6.37 21.74
N LEU A 412 -31.99 6.61 21.24
CA LEU A 412 -30.98 5.56 21.09
C LEU A 412 -29.55 6.09 21.16
N LEU A 413 -28.63 5.21 21.55
CA LEU A 413 -27.18 5.33 21.35
C LEU A 413 -26.71 4.11 20.58
N ARG A 414 -26.14 4.30 19.40
CA ARG A 414 -25.60 3.25 18.54
C ARG A 414 -24.09 3.39 18.45
N LEU A 415 -23.39 2.29 18.74
CA LEU A 415 -21.95 2.17 18.68
C LEU A 415 -21.59 1.09 17.66
N GLN A 416 -20.66 1.39 16.75
CA GLN A 416 -20.18 0.43 15.76
C GLN A 416 -18.67 0.51 15.65
N ALA A 417 -18.01 -0.64 15.58
CA ALA A 417 -16.59 -0.76 15.31
C ALA A 417 -16.36 -1.81 14.21
N GLN A 418 -15.54 -1.47 13.22
CA GLN A 418 -15.21 -2.34 12.11
C GLN A 418 -13.69 -2.36 11.91
N GLY A 419 -13.15 -3.54 11.61
CA GLY A 419 -11.72 -3.73 11.42
C GLY A 419 -11.45 -4.77 10.35
N ALA A 420 -10.46 -4.50 9.50
CA ALA A 420 -9.92 -5.48 8.59
C ALA A 420 -8.40 -5.33 8.51
N ILE A 421 -7.69 -6.44 8.42
CA ILE A 421 -6.24 -6.47 8.30
C ILE A 421 -5.83 -7.50 7.26
N VAL A 422 -4.89 -7.09 6.40
CA VAL A 422 -4.26 -7.94 5.39
C VAL A 422 -2.77 -7.98 5.66
N ARG A 423 -2.20 -9.17 5.80
CA ARG A 423 -0.75 -9.37 5.98
C ARG A 423 -0.30 -10.55 5.13
N SER A 424 0.91 -10.45 4.59
CA SER A 424 1.52 -11.52 3.81
C SER A 424 2.85 -11.96 4.40
N ILE A 425 3.18 -13.24 4.21
CA ILE A 425 4.49 -13.82 4.54
C ILE A 425 5.11 -14.28 3.21
N GLY A 426 6.20 -13.62 2.81
CA GLY A 426 6.72 -13.76 1.45
C GLY A 426 5.69 -13.31 0.39
N GLU A 427 5.85 -13.82 -0.83
CA GLU A 427 5.00 -13.43 -1.97
C GLU A 427 3.77 -14.33 -2.17
N ASN A 428 3.75 -15.51 -1.53
CA ASN A 428 2.80 -16.57 -1.83
C ASN A 428 1.79 -16.85 -0.70
N HIS A 429 1.99 -16.28 0.49
CA HIS A 429 1.11 -16.50 1.63
C HIS A 429 0.47 -15.18 2.04
N ARG A 430 -0.86 -15.14 2.09
CA ARG A 430 -1.62 -13.95 2.45
C ARG A 430 -2.73 -14.32 3.44
N GLY A 431 -2.84 -13.54 4.50
CA GLY A 431 -3.90 -13.65 5.52
C GLY A 431 -4.77 -12.41 5.51
N VAL A 432 -6.08 -12.61 5.62
CA VAL A 432 -7.08 -11.56 5.81
C VAL A 432 -7.85 -11.88 7.09
N ALA A 433 -7.96 -10.90 7.98
CA ALA A 433 -8.84 -10.99 9.13
C ALA A 433 -9.79 -9.79 9.14
N ARG A 434 -11.06 -10.04 9.45
CA ARG A 434 -12.11 -9.01 9.59
C ARG A 434 -12.84 -9.19 10.92
N ALA A 435 -13.33 -8.09 11.48
CA ALA A 435 -14.20 -8.10 12.64
C ALA A 435 -15.15 -6.89 12.61
N ASP A 436 -16.41 -7.13 12.93
CA ASP A 436 -17.45 -6.10 13.05
C ASP A 436 -18.17 -6.28 14.38
N ILE A 437 -18.36 -5.19 15.12
CA ILE A 437 -19.02 -5.17 16.43
C ILE A 437 -20.01 -4.02 16.48
N GLY A 438 -21.21 -4.28 16.99
CA GLY A 438 -22.29 -3.32 17.10
C GLY A 438 -23.03 -3.42 18.43
N ALA A 439 -23.47 -2.28 18.95
CA ALA A 439 -24.35 -2.21 20.11
C ALA A 439 -25.33 -1.03 19.99
N ILE A 440 -26.60 -1.26 20.31
CA ILE A 440 -27.65 -0.26 20.34
C ILE A 440 -28.26 -0.26 21.74
N TYR A 441 -28.18 0.88 22.41
CA TYR A 441 -28.89 1.14 23.66
C TYR A 441 -30.12 1.98 23.35
N THR A 442 -31.31 1.43 23.58
CA THR A 442 -32.59 2.11 23.38
C THR A 442 -33.61 1.64 24.39
N ASP A 443 -34.60 2.49 24.66
CA ASP A 443 -35.71 2.18 25.57
C ASP A 443 -36.83 1.39 24.87
N ASP A 444 -36.88 1.39 23.52
CA ASP A 444 -37.96 0.78 22.73
C ASP A 444 -37.41 0.19 21.42
N PHE A 445 -36.85 -1.03 21.50
CA PHE A 445 -36.19 -1.70 20.37
C PHE A 445 -37.12 -1.89 19.17
N TYR A 446 -38.36 -2.29 19.41
CA TYR A 446 -39.27 -2.59 18.32
C TYR A 446 -39.63 -1.32 17.54
N LYS A 447 -39.64 -0.13 18.14
CA LYS A 447 -39.81 1.11 17.35
C LYS A 447 -38.60 1.47 16.46
N LEU A 448 -37.45 0.82 16.63
CA LEU A 448 -36.32 1.04 15.72
C LEU A 448 -36.67 0.48 14.35
N PRO A 449 -36.45 1.23 13.26
CA PRO A 449 -36.62 0.67 11.94
C PRO A 449 -35.50 -0.34 11.61
N PRO A 450 -35.72 -1.29 10.68
CA PRO A 450 -34.77 -2.35 10.34
C PRO A 450 -33.38 -1.86 9.96
N SER A 451 -33.25 -0.72 9.27
CA SER A 451 -31.95 -0.12 8.88
C SER A 451 -31.03 0.23 10.06
N ILE A 452 -31.59 0.39 11.27
CA ILE A 452 -30.84 0.70 12.50
C ILE A 452 -30.44 -0.58 13.24
N ARG A 453 -31.25 -1.65 13.14
CA ARG A 453 -31.03 -2.93 13.81
C ARG A 453 -29.82 -3.65 13.21
N PHE A 454 -29.32 -4.68 13.89
CA PHE A 454 -28.23 -5.51 13.36
C PHE A 454 -28.74 -6.84 12.83
N PHE A 455 -28.18 -7.27 11.70
CA PHE A 455 -28.35 -8.58 11.10
C PHE A 455 -26.96 -9.10 10.67
N ALA A 456 -26.75 -10.40 10.75
CA ALA A 456 -25.53 -11.06 10.30
C ALA A 456 -25.83 -12.11 9.22
N GLY A 457 -24.79 -12.67 8.60
CA GLY A 457 -24.93 -13.63 7.50
C GLY A 457 -24.67 -13.02 6.12
N GLY A 458 -24.22 -13.86 5.19
CA GLY A 458 -23.84 -13.47 3.85
C GLY A 458 -22.34 -13.14 3.68
N ASP A 459 -22.02 -12.68 2.48
CA ASP A 459 -20.68 -12.68 1.87
C ASP A 459 -19.59 -11.87 2.61
N ASN A 460 -19.99 -10.83 3.35
CA ASN A 460 -19.11 -9.95 4.11
C ASN A 460 -19.37 -10.03 5.64
N SER A 461 -20.08 -11.06 6.09
CA SER A 461 -20.45 -11.27 7.49
C SER A 461 -20.10 -12.69 7.92
N ILE A 462 -21.01 -13.65 7.71
CA ILE A 462 -20.81 -15.07 8.02
C ILE A 462 -21.16 -15.87 6.75
N ARG A 463 -20.14 -16.25 5.96
CA ARG A 463 -20.36 -17.01 4.72
C ARG A 463 -20.88 -18.41 5.05
N GLY A 464 -21.77 -18.91 4.21
CA GLY A 464 -22.51 -20.17 4.46
C GLY A 464 -23.90 -19.95 5.04
N TYR A 465 -24.22 -18.72 5.49
CA TYR A 465 -25.57 -18.27 5.82
C TYR A 465 -26.05 -17.26 4.78
N GLY A 466 -27.35 -17.15 4.56
CA GLY A 466 -27.94 -16.15 3.68
C GLY A 466 -27.71 -14.73 4.18
N TYR A 467 -27.83 -13.79 3.25
CA TYR A 467 -27.72 -12.36 3.52
C TYR A 467 -28.73 -11.91 4.59
N GLU A 468 -28.20 -11.38 5.70
CA GLU A 468 -28.98 -10.90 6.86
C GLU A 468 -29.92 -11.95 7.48
N GLU A 469 -29.59 -13.23 7.36
CA GLU A 469 -30.39 -14.34 7.89
C GLU A 469 -30.11 -14.64 9.37
N VAL A 470 -28.91 -14.31 9.87
CA VAL A 470 -28.52 -14.57 11.26
C VAL A 470 -29.01 -13.42 12.15
N SER A 471 -30.08 -13.69 12.90
CA SER A 471 -30.81 -12.71 13.70
C SER A 471 -31.71 -13.42 14.72
N PRO A 472 -32.15 -12.75 15.82
CA PRO A 472 -33.19 -13.29 16.69
C PRO A 472 -34.51 -13.44 15.93
N LYS A 473 -35.29 -14.44 16.33
CA LYS A 473 -36.63 -14.71 15.78
C LYS A 473 -37.68 -14.44 16.86
N ASP A 474 -38.83 -13.91 16.47
CA ASP A 474 -39.99 -13.77 17.36
C ASP A 474 -40.72 -15.11 17.58
N SER A 475 -41.84 -15.08 18.31
CA SER A 475 -42.63 -16.28 18.59
C SER A 475 -43.29 -16.91 17.35
N GLU A 476 -43.42 -16.17 16.25
CA GLU A 476 -43.97 -16.65 14.99
C GLU A 476 -42.87 -17.11 14.02
N GLY A 477 -41.60 -16.88 14.38
CA GLY A 477 -40.42 -17.31 13.63
C GLY A 477 -39.83 -16.24 12.73
N TYR A 478 -40.36 -15.00 12.75
CA TYR A 478 -39.87 -13.89 11.94
C TYR A 478 -38.62 -13.28 12.52
N LEU A 479 -37.67 -12.89 11.66
CA LEU A 479 -36.44 -12.20 12.04
C LEU A 479 -36.77 -10.82 12.62
N THR A 480 -36.24 -10.51 13.80
CA THR A 480 -36.49 -9.22 14.47
C THR A 480 -35.34 -8.24 14.34
N GLY A 481 -34.13 -8.70 14.02
CA GLY A 481 -32.90 -7.92 14.20
C GLY A 481 -32.39 -7.99 15.64
N GLY A 482 -31.09 -7.75 15.81
CA GLY A 482 -30.40 -7.67 17.10
C GLY A 482 -30.13 -6.25 17.56
N GLN A 483 -30.04 -6.06 18.89
CA GLN A 483 -29.47 -4.86 19.52
C GLN A 483 -27.94 -4.88 19.52
N TYR A 484 -27.37 -6.08 19.52
CA TYR A 484 -25.94 -6.30 19.54
C TYR A 484 -25.55 -7.19 18.37
N MET A 485 -24.31 -7.04 17.91
CA MET A 485 -23.75 -7.88 16.86
C MET A 485 -22.25 -8.00 17.05
N ALA A 486 -21.73 -9.17 16.74
CA ALA A 486 -20.31 -9.41 16.65
C ALA A 486 -20.05 -10.46 15.57
N THR A 487 -19.20 -10.15 14.61
CA THR A 487 -18.74 -11.08 13.59
C THR A 487 -17.22 -11.00 13.48
N ALA A 488 -16.61 -12.14 13.15
CA ALA A 488 -15.18 -12.26 12.92
C ALA A 488 -14.95 -13.23 11.77
N SER A 489 -13.97 -12.92 10.92
CA SER A 489 -13.58 -13.75 9.79
C SER A 489 -12.07 -13.87 9.74
N LEU A 490 -11.57 -15.09 9.53
CA LEU A 490 -10.17 -15.39 9.27
C LEU A 490 -10.07 -16.14 7.94
N GLU A 491 -9.31 -15.60 7.01
CA GLU A 491 -9.08 -16.17 5.69
C GLU A 491 -7.59 -16.30 5.42
N TYR A 492 -7.17 -17.47 4.96
CA TYR A 492 -5.82 -17.75 4.49
C TYR A 492 -5.86 -18.00 2.99
N GLN A 493 -4.94 -17.37 2.27
CA GLN A 493 -4.80 -17.46 0.82
C GLN A 493 -3.38 -17.88 0.45
N TYR A 494 -3.27 -18.82 -0.49
CA TYR A 494 -2.01 -19.31 -1.03
C TYR A 494 -1.94 -19.13 -2.54
N ARG A 495 -0.88 -18.51 -3.03
CA ARG A 495 -0.63 -18.29 -4.47
C ARG A 495 -0.15 -19.60 -5.10
N VAL A 496 -0.96 -20.14 -6.00
CA VAL A 496 -0.65 -21.41 -6.67
C VAL A 496 0.20 -21.17 -7.91
N VAL A 497 -0.24 -20.25 -8.78
CA VAL A 497 0.45 -19.93 -10.04
C VAL A 497 0.02 -18.56 -10.55
N GLY A 498 0.97 -17.78 -11.07
CA GLY A 498 0.66 -16.50 -11.71
C GLY A 498 -0.18 -15.61 -10.79
N ASN A 499 -1.39 -15.24 -11.19
CA ASN A 499 -2.28 -14.40 -10.38
C ASN A 499 -3.41 -15.18 -9.67
N TRP A 500 -3.29 -16.51 -9.59
CA TRP A 500 -4.30 -17.39 -9.03
C TRP A 500 -3.94 -17.82 -7.61
N TRP A 501 -4.91 -17.69 -6.72
CA TRP A 501 -4.80 -18.08 -5.32
C TRP A 501 -5.94 -19.02 -4.94
N VAL A 502 -5.64 -19.94 -4.05
CA VAL A 502 -6.64 -20.71 -3.32
C VAL A 502 -6.81 -20.10 -1.94
N ALA A 503 -8.03 -20.09 -1.43
CA ALA A 503 -8.38 -19.54 -0.14
C ALA A 503 -9.09 -20.58 0.72
N THR A 504 -8.94 -20.49 2.03
CA THR A 504 -9.79 -21.15 3.02
C THR A 504 -10.11 -20.17 4.12
N PHE A 505 -11.29 -20.28 4.70
CA PHE A 505 -11.74 -19.32 5.70
C PHE A 505 -12.63 -19.96 6.77
N VAL A 506 -12.70 -19.27 7.89
CA VAL A 506 -13.67 -19.49 8.96
C VAL A 506 -14.26 -18.15 9.35
N ASP A 507 -15.58 -18.11 9.42
CA ASP A 507 -16.37 -16.97 9.84
C ASP A 507 -17.18 -17.37 11.08
N TYR A 508 -17.31 -16.46 12.04
CA TYR A 508 -17.98 -16.72 13.31
C TYR A 508 -18.68 -15.46 13.80
N GLY A 509 -19.94 -15.56 14.18
CA GLY A 509 -20.65 -14.39 14.67
C GLY A 509 -22.12 -14.60 14.96
N ASP A 510 -22.77 -13.53 15.42
CA ASP A 510 -24.20 -13.49 15.68
C ASP A 510 -24.71 -12.04 15.75
N ALA A 511 -26.03 -11.88 15.63
CA ALA A 511 -26.77 -10.69 16.01
C ALA A 511 -27.84 -11.08 17.05
N TRP A 512 -27.88 -10.40 18.20
CA TRP A 512 -28.71 -10.83 19.35
C TRP A 512 -29.38 -9.68 20.10
N LEU A 513 -30.37 -10.03 20.93
CA LEU A 513 -31.01 -9.14 21.90
C LEU A 513 -30.45 -9.33 23.30
N ASP A 514 -30.60 -10.53 23.87
CA ASP A 514 -30.18 -10.82 25.25
C ASP A 514 -28.91 -11.69 25.31
N THR A 515 -28.99 -12.91 24.75
CA THR A 515 -27.89 -13.88 24.74
C THR A 515 -27.52 -14.26 23.31
N PRO A 516 -26.23 -14.25 22.94
CA PRO A 516 -25.80 -14.64 21.60
C PRO A 516 -25.98 -16.14 21.34
N ASP A 517 -26.42 -16.48 20.15
CA ASP A 517 -26.47 -17.81 19.56
C ASP A 517 -25.46 -17.89 18.39
N TRP A 518 -24.20 -18.11 18.75
CA TRP A 518 -23.09 -18.03 17.82
C TRP A 518 -23.22 -19.01 16.64
N LYS A 519 -23.05 -18.48 15.43
CA LYS A 519 -23.03 -19.24 14.17
C LYS A 519 -21.65 -19.30 13.58
N MET A 520 -21.29 -20.46 13.01
CA MET A 520 -20.00 -20.66 12.36
C MET A 520 -20.15 -21.04 10.88
N GLY A 521 -19.43 -20.34 10.03
CA GLY A 521 -19.31 -20.61 8.61
C GLY A 521 -17.88 -20.99 8.23
N THR A 522 -17.68 -21.90 7.28
CA THR A 522 -16.34 -22.21 6.77
C THR A 522 -16.38 -22.54 5.29
N GLY A 523 -15.25 -22.42 4.61
CA GLY A 523 -15.23 -22.73 3.18
C GLY A 523 -13.87 -22.67 2.52
N VAL A 524 -13.93 -22.83 1.22
CA VAL A 524 -12.79 -22.72 0.31
C VAL A 524 -13.14 -21.79 -0.83
N GLY A 525 -12.13 -21.14 -1.40
CA GLY A 525 -12.34 -20.18 -2.45
C GLY A 525 -11.20 -20.12 -3.45
N ILE A 526 -11.49 -19.49 -4.58
CA ILE A 526 -10.52 -19.14 -5.61
C ILE A 526 -10.44 -17.62 -5.65
N ARG A 527 -9.22 -17.09 -5.76
CA ARG A 527 -8.96 -15.67 -6.03
C ARG A 527 -8.19 -15.53 -7.32
N TRP A 528 -8.57 -14.56 -8.13
CA TRP A 528 -7.79 -14.15 -9.29
C TRP A 528 -7.50 -12.66 -9.21
N ALA A 529 -6.21 -12.30 -9.10
CA ALA A 529 -5.75 -10.92 -9.17
C ALA A 529 -5.80 -10.45 -10.64
N SER A 530 -7.00 -10.08 -11.10
CA SER A 530 -7.20 -9.62 -12.48
C SER A 530 -6.70 -8.18 -12.65
N PRO A 531 -6.42 -7.74 -13.90
CA PRO A 531 -6.02 -6.35 -14.18
C PRO A 531 -7.04 -5.29 -13.73
N VAL A 532 -8.31 -5.67 -13.57
CA VAL A 532 -9.41 -4.76 -13.22
C VAL A 532 -9.85 -4.89 -11.75
N GLY A 533 -9.18 -5.71 -10.94
CA GLY A 533 -9.49 -5.96 -9.54
C GLY A 533 -9.52 -7.45 -9.16
N PRO A 534 -9.51 -7.79 -7.86
CA PRO A 534 -9.59 -9.18 -7.44
C PRO A 534 -10.97 -9.77 -7.75
N VAL A 535 -10.96 -11.00 -8.27
CA VAL A 535 -12.15 -11.83 -8.46
C VAL A 535 -12.17 -12.89 -7.37
N ARG A 536 -13.30 -13.06 -6.69
CA ARG A 536 -13.51 -14.06 -5.64
C ARG A 536 -14.62 -15.01 -6.04
N LEU A 537 -14.36 -16.31 -5.89
CA LEU A 537 -15.37 -17.36 -5.94
C LEU A 537 -15.25 -18.18 -4.66
N ASP A 538 -16.26 -18.15 -3.81
CA ASP A 538 -16.29 -18.85 -2.52
C ASP A 538 -17.37 -19.92 -2.51
N PHE A 539 -17.02 -21.06 -1.93
CA PHE A 539 -17.91 -22.17 -1.62
C PHE A 539 -17.92 -22.31 -0.10
N ALA A 540 -19.06 -22.00 0.51
CA ALA A 540 -19.17 -21.83 1.95
C ALA A 540 -20.24 -22.76 2.54
N TRP A 541 -19.97 -23.26 3.75
CA TRP A 541 -20.85 -24.11 4.53
C TRP A 541 -21.15 -23.48 5.89
N GLY A 542 -22.43 -23.26 6.20
CA GLY A 542 -22.91 -22.90 7.53
C GLY A 542 -23.04 -24.15 8.40
N LEU A 543 -22.28 -24.23 9.49
CA LEU A 543 -22.17 -25.43 10.32
C LEU A 543 -23.34 -25.61 11.29
N ASP A 544 -24.00 -24.50 11.61
CA ASP A 544 -25.20 -24.44 12.46
C ASP A 544 -26.44 -24.00 11.64
N ALA A 545 -26.36 -24.08 10.30
CA ALA A 545 -27.46 -23.73 9.40
C ALA A 545 -28.56 -24.80 9.42
N GLU A 546 -29.77 -24.42 9.01
CA GLU A 546 -30.90 -25.35 8.92
C GLU A 546 -30.63 -26.43 7.85
N PRO A 547 -31.03 -27.70 8.08
CA PRO A 547 -30.80 -28.77 7.12
C PRO A 547 -31.35 -28.46 5.73
N GLY A 548 -30.49 -28.50 4.70
CA GLY A 548 -30.81 -28.19 3.31
C GLY A 548 -30.41 -26.78 2.85
N ASP A 549 -30.01 -25.89 3.77
CA ASP A 549 -29.57 -24.53 3.45
C ASP A 549 -28.10 -24.26 3.81
N GLU A 550 -27.34 -25.30 4.13
CA GLU A 550 -25.99 -25.17 4.66
C GLU A 550 -25.00 -24.64 3.63
N PHE A 551 -25.27 -24.76 2.32
CA PHE A 551 -24.30 -24.48 1.27
C PHE A 551 -24.61 -23.23 0.45
N LYS A 552 -23.66 -22.29 0.38
CA LYS A 552 -23.77 -21.04 -0.39
C LYS A 552 -22.60 -20.89 -1.36
N ILE A 553 -22.86 -20.26 -2.50
CA ILE A 553 -21.83 -19.88 -3.49
C ILE A 553 -21.82 -18.37 -3.64
N HIS A 554 -20.64 -17.78 -3.52
CA HIS A 554 -20.48 -16.34 -3.66
C HIS A 554 -19.47 -15.98 -4.74
N PHE A 555 -19.84 -15.06 -5.62
CA PHE A 555 -19.00 -14.52 -6.67
C PHE A 555 -18.96 -12.99 -6.61
N THR A 556 -17.75 -12.45 -6.47
CA THR A 556 -17.54 -11.00 -6.39
C THR A 556 -16.40 -10.56 -7.29
N LEU A 557 -16.65 -9.53 -8.10
CA LEU A 557 -15.64 -8.77 -8.82
C LEU A 557 -15.56 -7.37 -8.22
N GLY A 558 -14.40 -7.00 -7.67
CA GLY A 558 -14.20 -5.71 -7.02
C GLY A 558 -13.35 -5.82 -5.75
N PRO A 559 -13.07 -4.69 -5.09
CA PRO A 559 -12.15 -4.65 -3.95
C PRO A 559 -12.59 -5.57 -2.80
N GLU A 560 -11.61 -6.19 -2.12
CA GLU A 560 -11.83 -7.13 -1.01
C GLU A 560 -12.12 -6.45 0.35
N VAL A 561 -11.88 -5.14 0.51
CA VAL A 561 -11.90 -4.45 1.81
C VAL A 561 -12.31 -2.99 1.70
#